data_AF-A0A496ZBD8-F1
#
_entry.id   AF-A0A496ZBD8-F1
#
_cell.length_a   1.000
_cell.length_b   1.000
_cell.length_c   1.000
_cell.angle_alpha   90.00
_cell.angle_beta   90.00
_cell.angle_gamma   90.00
#
_symmetry.space_group_name_H-M   'P 1'
#
loop_
_entity.id
_entity.type
_entity.pdbx_description
1 polymer ?
#
loop_
_entity_poly.entity_id
_entity_poly.type
_entity_poly.pdbx_seq_one_letter_code
_entity_poly.pdbx_strand_id
1 'polypeptide(L)'
;MPEVNNSRIQKFTADGQFITKWGKWGDGQGDLLCPIGIVTDSNDDLYVLEVCGSRIQKFTPDGVSLIMWGSEGDGDGEFDGPEGLAINPAGNIYVADTDNNRIQKFNSQGVFIKKWGEPGAGDGNFDEPSGIAIDSAGYVYVADKGNCRIQKFTSEGQFVKRWGEFGSGDRQFAYPNGLWFGENENLYVADSKNGRIQVFTKDGDFISKWGTQGGNPGQMSSPASGAMGENGLIYVAESTNNRIQVFKKNVVESNNKAIIVAGGGPFAGNNLWDATQMSANFAYRALTFQGFTKESIYYLTSDTDLDLDSNGEADDVDADANNANLQNAITNWASDAESLVIYLVDHGGDGT
;
A
#
# COMPACT_ATOMS: atom_id res chain seq x y z
N MET A 1 22.85 -16.96 -6.63
CA MET A 1 21.89 -17.23 -7.71
C MET A 1 20.50 -16.93 -7.18
N PRO A 2 19.68 -16.13 -7.86
CA PRO A 2 18.26 -16.02 -7.52
C PRO A 2 17.64 -17.43 -7.55
N GLU A 3 16.64 -17.68 -6.70
CA GLU A 3 15.94 -18.97 -6.71
C GLU A 3 15.29 -19.17 -8.07
N VAL A 4 15.88 -20.07 -8.86
CA VAL A 4 15.45 -20.49 -10.20
C VAL A 4 13.96 -20.90 -10.22
N ASN A 5 13.40 -21.26 -9.05
CA ASN A 5 12.02 -21.73 -8.86
C ASN A 5 10.95 -20.63 -8.70
N ASN A 6 11.33 -19.34 -8.60
CA ASN A 6 10.38 -18.25 -8.35
C ASN A 6 10.22 -17.26 -9.52
N SER A 7 10.73 -17.58 -10.71
CA SER A 7 10.47 -16.79 -11.92
C SER A 7 9.06 -17.04 -12.46
N ARG A 8 8.10 -16.30 -11.91
CA ARG A 8 6.67 -16.48 -12.17
C ARG A 8 5.89 -15.19 -11.97
N ILE A 9 4.66 -15.18 -12.48
CA ILE A 9 3.60 -14.24 -12.13
C ILE A 9 2.53 -15.01 -11.36
N GLN A 10 1.92 -14.38 -10.36
CA GLN A 10 0.84 -14.96 -9.57
C GLN A 10 -0.36 -14.01 -9.59
N LYS A 11 -1.55 -14.56 -9.81
CA LYS A 11 -2.82 -13.85 -9.82
C LYS A 11 -3.63 -14.25 -8.60
N PHE A 12 -4.20 -13.27 -7.92
CA PHE A 12 -5.01 -13.46 -6.72
C PHE A 12 -6.34 -12.71 -6.85
N THR A 13 -7.34 -13.10 -6.07
CA THR A 13 -8.55 -12.31 -5.85
C THR A 13 -8.22 -11.08 -4.98
N ALA A 14 -9.14 -10.12 -4.91
CA ALA A 14 -8.96 -8.89 -4.12
C ALA A 14 -8.76 -9.15 -2.61
N ASP A 15 -9.29 -10.25 -2.08
CA ASP A 15 -9.12 -10.73 -0.70
C ASP A 15 -7.90 -11.66 -0.52
N GLY A 16 -7.09 -11.85 -1.56
CA GLY A 16 -5.80 -12.55 -1.49
C GLY A 16 -5.86 -14.06 -1.74
N GLN A 17 -6.98 -14.61 -2.24
CA GLN A 17 -7.05 -16.02 -2.62
C GLN A 17 -6.30 -16.26 -3.93
N PHE A 18 -5.46 -17.29 -3.97
CA PHE A 18 -4.71 -17.64 -5.18
C PHE A 18 -5.64 -18.11 -6.30
N ILE A 19 -5.48 -17.55 -7.50
CA ILE A 19 -6.23 -17.93 -8.70
C ILE A 19 -5.37 -18.81 -9.61
N THR A 20 -4.24 -18.28 -10.08
CA THR A 20 -3.36 -18.97 -11.03
C THR A 20 -1.94 -18.40 -11.00
N LYS A 21 -1.01 -19.11 -11.64
CA LYS A 21 0.37 -18.67 -11.87
C LYS A 21 0.89 -19.20 -13.19
N TRP A 22 1.84 -18.47 -13.77
CA TRP A 22 2.56 -18.90 -14.98
C TRP A 22 3.99 -18.35 -14.98
N GLY A 23 4.80 -18.82 -15.92
CA GLY A 23 6.24 -18.54 -16.02
C GLY A 23 7.12 -19.60 -15.38
N LYS A 24 8.34 -19.70 -15.88
CA LYS A 24 9.46 -20.50 -15.37
C LYS A 24 10.77 -19.78 -15.72
N TRP A 25 11.87 -20.11 -15.05
CA TRP A 25 13.18 -19.56 -15.42
C TRP A 25 13.57 -19.95 -16.85
N GLY A 26 13.90 -18.98 -17.69
CA GLY A 26 14.35 -19.20 -19.07
C GLY A 26 14.26 -17.95 -19.94
N ASP A 27 14.96 -17.99 -21.07
CA ASP A 27 15.02 -16.92 -22.06
C ASP A 27 14.00 -17.10 -23.21
N GLY A 28 13.27 -18.21 -23.23
CA GLY A 28 12.21 -18.46 -24.22
C GLY A 28 10.98 -17.57 -24.04
N GLN A 29 10.14 -17.51 -25.08
CA GLN A 29 8.86 -16.80 -25.01
C GLN A 29 7.96 -17.42 -23.93
N GLY A 30 7.53 -16.60 -22.97
CA GLY A 30 6.73 -17.02 -21.82
C GLY A 30 7.54 -17.51 -20.60
N ASP A 31 8.85 -17.67 -20.75
CA ASP A 31 9.77 -17.88 -19.64
C ASP A 31 10.21 -16.52 -19.07
N LEU A 32 10.59 -16.46 -17.80
CA LEU A 32 10.89 -15.21 -17.09
C LEU A 32 12.29 -15.23 -16.48
N LEU A 33 13.00 -14.10 -16.58
CA LEU A 33 14.33 -13.86 -16.04
C LEU A 33 14.30 -12.69 -15.06
N CYS A 34 14.16 -12.99 -13.77
CA CYS A 34 14.09 -11.98 -12.70
C CYS A 34 13.00 -10.91 -12.98
N PRO A 35 11.72 -11.30 -13.10
CA PRO A 35 10.64 -10.34 -13.29
C PRO A 35 10.57 -9.38 -12.09
N ILE A 36 10.59 -8.07 -12.34
CA ILE A 36 10.64 -7.03 -11.28
C ILE A 36 9.44 -6.08 -11.30
N GLY A 37 8.88 -5.82 -12.48
CA GLY A 37 7.80 -4.85 -12.67
C GLY A 37 6.66 -5.45 -13.48
N ILE A 38 5.43 -5.05 -13.17
CA ILE A 38 4.24 -5.49 -13.88
C ILE A 38 3.23 -4.36 -13.98
N VAL A 39 2.66 -4.14 -15.16
CA VAL A 39 1.56 -3.19 -15.41
C VAL A 39 0.54 -3.81 -16.37
N THR A 40 -0.68 -3.30 -16.39
CA THR A 40 -1.75 -3.76 -17.29
C THR A 40 -2.21 -2.66 -18.23
N ASP A 41 -2.57 -3.02 -19.46
CA ASP A 41 -3.30 -2.12 -20.35
C ASP A 41 -4.82 -2.20 -20.13
N SER A 42 -5.58 -1.43 -20.91
CA SER A 42 -7.05 -1.39 -20.84
C SER A 42 -7.75 -2.68 -21.30
N ASN A 43 -7.01 -3.65 -21.85
CA ASN A 43 -7.53 -4.97 -22.21
C ASN A 43 -7.11 -6.03 -21.16
N ASP A 44 -6.59 -5.60 -20.01
CA ASP A 44 -6.00 -6.44 -18.96
C ASP A 44 -4.75 -7.24 -19.41
N ASP A 45 -4.19 -6.95 -20.58
CA ASP A 45 -2.91 -7.57 -20.96
C ASP A 45 -1.80 -7.04 -20.05
N LEU A 46 -0.93 -7.94 -19.60
CA LEU A 46 0.14 -7.65 -18.65
C LEU A 46 1.46 -7.39 -19.39
N TYR A 47 2.15 -6.32 -19.02
CA TYR A 47 3.52 -6.05 -19.41
C TYR A 47 4.43 -6.30 -18.23
N VAL A 48 5.45 -7.14 -18.43
CA VAL A 48 6.32 -7.63 -17.37
C VAL A 48 7.75 -7.24 -17.70
N LEU A 49 8.38 -6.47 -16.81
CA LEU A 49 9.78 -6.06 -16.92
C LEU A 49 10.69 -7.10 -16.27
N GLU A 50 11.73 -7.52 -16.99
CA GLU A 50 12.70 -8.51 -16.57
C GLU A 50 14.09 -7.88 -16.48
N VAL A 51 14.69 -7.86 -15.28
CA VAL A 51 16.02 -7.27 -15.05
C VAL A 51 17.10 -8.15 -15.65
N CYS A 52 17.10 -9.45 -15.33
CA CYS A 52 18.15 -10.36 -15.79
C CYS A 52 18.06 -10.66 -17.30
N GLY A 53 16.89 -10.45 -17.89
CA GLY A 53 16.67 -10.60 -19.33
C GLY A 53 16.81 -9.28 -20.11
N SER A 54 17.00 -8.14 -19.44
CA SER A 54 16.97 -6.79 -20.00
C SER A 54 15.88 -6.61 -21.06
N ARG A 55 14.63 -6.98 -20.71
CA ARG A 55 13.53 -7.06 -21.66
C ARG A 55 12.17 -6.86 -21.01
N ILE A 56 11.17 -6.64 -21.87
CA ILE A 56 9.76 -6.63 -21.51
C ILE A 56 9.04 -7.74 -22.25
N GLN A 57 8.12 -8.40 -21.57
CA GLN A 57 7.19 -9.35 -22.17
C GLN A 57 5.74 -8.92 -21.95
N LYS A 58 4.94 -8.98 -23.02
CA LYS A 58 3.50 -8.79 -22.98
C LYS A 58 2.80 -10.16 -22.88
N PHE A 59 1.82 -10.27 -22.00
CA PHE A 59 1.01 -11.46 -21.77
C PHE A 59 -0.48 -11.13 -21.80
N THR A 60 -1.30 -12.10 -22.19
CA THR A 60 -2.75 -12.05 -21.93
C THR A 60 -3.06 -12.23 -20.43
N PRO A 61 -4.27 -11.88 -19.96
CA PRO A 61 -4.71 -12.10 -18.57
C PRO A 61 -4.58 -13.54 -18.04
N ASP A 62 -4.51 -14.51 -18.95
CA ASP A 62 -4.40 -15.95 -18.68
C ASP A 62 -2.97 -16.50 -18.82
N GLY A 63 -1.99 -15.62 -19.07
CA GLY A 63 -0.57 -15.97 -19.08
C GLY A 63 -0.01 -16.46 -20.41
N VAL A 64 -0.74 -16.30 -21.51
CA VAL A 64 -0.20 -16.54 -22.86
C VAL A 64 0.70 -15.37 -23.25
N SER A 65 1.99 -15.61 -23.53
CA SER A 65 2.92 -14.58 -24.02
C SER A 65 2.57 -14.18 -25.45
N LEU A 66 2.54 -12.88 -25.71
CA LEU A 66 2.17 -12.26 -26.98
C LEU A 66 3.40 -11.76 -27.73
N ILE A 67 4.15 -10.83 -27.12
CA ILE A 67 5.33 -10.20 -27.70
C ILE A 67 6.40 -9.98 -26.63
N MET A 68 7.65 -9.91 -27.05
CA MET A 68 8.79 -9.58 -26.19
C MET A 68 9.77 -8.69 -26.94
N TRP A 69 10.38 -7.74 -26.25
CA TRP A 69 11.38 -6.84 -26.82
C TRP A 69 12.35 -6.33 -25.75
N GLY A 70 13.49 -5.79 -26.20
CA GLY A 70 14.59 -5.38 -25.35
C GLY A 70 15.74 -6.38 -25.37
N SER A 71 16.92 -5.87 -25.08
CA SER A 71 18.16 -6.62 -24.86
C SER A 71 19.09 -5.79 -23.99
N GLU A 72 20.13 -6.40 -23.44
CA GLU A 72 21.16 -5.69 -22.68
C GLU A 72 21.90 -4.67 -23.56
N GLY A 73 22.12 -3.45 -23.07
CA GLY A 73 22.90 -2.42 -23.75
C GLY A 73 22.48 -0.98 -23.45
N ASP A 74 23.07 -0.03 -24.16
CA ASP A 74 22.85 1.41 -24.03
C ASP A 74 22.21 2.05 -25.28
N GLY A 75 21.89 1.25 -26.30
CA GLY A 75 21.21 1.65 -27.52
C GLY A 75 19.72 1.99 -27.31
N ASP A 76 19.06 2.41 -28.39
CA ASP A 76 17.61 2.66 -28.39
C ASP A 76 16.85 1.33 -28.30
N GLY A 77 16.04 1.17 -27.26
CA GLY A 77 15.34 -0.08 -26.98
C GLY A 77 16.18 -1.17 -26.31
N GLU A 78 17.44 -0.89 -26.00
CA GLU A 78 18.27 -1.71 -25.12
C GLU A 78 18.20 -1.19 -23.67
N PHE A 79 18.41 -2.06 -22.68
CA PHE A 79 18.29 -1.72 -21.26
C PHE A 79 19.51 -2.20 -20.46
N ASP A 80 19.83 -1.47 -19.39
CA ASP A 80 20.78 -1.87 -18.35
C ASP A 80 20.14 -1.67 -16.97
N GLY A 81 20.00 -2.77 -16.23
CA GLY A 81 19.35 -2.81 -14.91
C GLY A 81 17.96 -2.16 -14.81
N PRO A 82 17.00 -2.37 -15.74
CA PRO A 82 15.75 -1.60 -15.72
C PRO A 82 14.86 -1.96 -14.51
N GLU A 83 14.44 -0.98 -13.72
CA GLU A 83 13.65 -1.22 -12.49
C GLU A 83 12.18 -0.77 -12.60
N GLY A 84 11.88 0.24 -13.42
CA GLY A 84 10.56 0.87 -13.50
C GLY A 84 9.80 0.57 -14.78
N LEU A 85 8.50 0.34 -14.66
CA LEU A 85 7.60 0.15 -15.79
C LEU A 85 6.28 0.91 -15.55
N ALA A 86 5.84 1.69 -16.54
CA ALA A 86 4.53 2.33 -16.53
C ALA A 86 3.90 2.29 -17.93
N ILE A 87 2.57 2.32 -17.99
CA ILE A 87 1.82 2.40 -19.24
C ILE A 87 0.76 3.50 -19.13
N ASN A 88 0.60 4.30 -20.18
CA ASN A 88 -0.43 5.32 -20.23
C ASN A 88 -1.71 4.81 -20.93
N PRO A 89 -2.86 5.50 -20.79
CA PRO A 89 -4.11 5.07 -21.43
C PRO A 89 -4.06 4.97 -22.96
N ALA A 90 -3.08 5.62 -23.62
CA ALA A 90 -2.84 5.49 -25.05
C ALA A 90 -1.98 4.27 -25.43
N GLY A 91 -1.60 3.45 -24.45
CA GLY A 91 -0.78 2.24 -24.64
C GLY A 91 0.71 2.52 -24.86
N ASN A 92 1.20 3.73 -24.53
CA ASN A 92 2.64 3.99 -24.52
C ASN A 92 3.25 3.48 -23.23
N ILE A 93 4.39 2.81 -23.37
CA ILE A 93 5.10 2.13 -22.30
C ILE A 93 6.34 2.94 -21.95
N TYR A 94 6.60 3.10 -20.68
CA TYR A 94 7.70 3.90 -20.14
C TYR A 94 8.53 3.02 -19.23
N VAL A 95 9.85 3.07 -19.41
CA VAL A 95 10.81 2.21 -18.71
C VAL A 95 11.85 3.07 -18.04
N ALA A 96 12.10 2.85 -16.76
CA ALA A 96 13.26 3.41 -16.07
C ALA A 96 14.42 2.46 -16.32
N ASP A 97 15.35 2.93 -17.13
CA ASP A 97 16.55 2.23 -17.54
C ASP A 97 17.66 2.67 -16.57
N THR A 98 17.64 2.04 -15.39
CA THR A 98 18.22 2.52 -14.14
C THR A 98 19.72 2.77 -14.27
N ASP A 99 20.46 1.78 -14.74
CA ASP A 99 21.92 1.86 -14.78
C ASP A 99 22.40 2.77 -15.93
N ASN A 100 21.56 2.91 -16.97
CA ASN A 100 21.73 3.91 -18.03
C ASN A 100 21.24 5.33 -17.64
N ASN A 101 20.67 5.52 -16.43
CA ASN A 101 20.21 6.81 -15.90
C ASN A 101 19.26 7.58 -16.82
N ARG A 102 18.29 6.87 -17.43
CA ARG A 102 17.36 7.46 -18.40
C ARG A 102 15.98 6.84 -18.33
N ILE A 103 15.00 7.52 -18.93
CA ILE A 103 13.68 6.98 -19.21
C ILE A 103 13.56 6.72 -20.71
N GLN A 104 13.01 5.57 -21.08
CA GLN A 104 12.67 5.23 -22.46
C GLN A 104 11.16 5.09 -22.64
N LYS A 105 10.64 5.56 -23.77
CA LYS A 105 9.22 5.49 -24.16
C LYS A 105 9.07 4.63 -25.41
N PHE A 106 8.08 3.74 -25.39
CA PHE A 106 7.74 2.80 -26.46
C PHE A 106 6.25 2.87 -26.79
N ASN A 107 5.86 2.42 -27.99
CA ASN A 107 4.46 2.16 -28.27
C ASN A 107 4.03 0.78 -27.76
N SER A 108 2.74 0.44 -27.91
CA SER A 108 2.17 -0.84 -27.48
C SER A 108 2.73 -2.08 -28.18
N GLN A 109 3.49 -1.89 -29.28
CA GLN A 109 4.17 -2.94 -30.04
C GLN A 109 5.66 -3.07 -29.67
N GLY A 110 6.14 -2.35 -28.65
CA GLY A 110 7.53 -2.39 -28.23
C GLY A 110 8.50 -1.59 -29.12
N VAL A 111 7.98 -0.76 -30.03
CA VAL A 111 8.84 0.09 -30.87
C VAL A 111 9.27 1.31 -30.07
N PHE A 112 10.58 1.55 -30.03
CA PHE A 112 11.17 2.74 -29.40
C PHE A 112 10.62 4.03 -30.02
N ILE A 113 10.23 4.96 -29.17
CA ILE A 113 9.75 6.30 -29.57
C ILE A 113 10.80 7.35 -29.24
N LYS A 114 11.26 7.38 -27.98
CA LYS A 114 12.22 8.37 -27.50
C LYS A 114 12.80 7.99 -26.14
N LYS A 115 13.88 8.69 -25.76
CA LYS A 115 14.46 8.66 -24.42
C LYS A 115 14.79 10.07 -23.92
N TRP A 116 14.91 10.22 -22.62
CA TRP A 116 15.42 11.43 -21.97
C TRP A 116 16.07 11.10 -20.63
N GLY A 117 16.87 12.03 -20.12
CA GLY A 117 17.71 11.81 -18.95
C GLY A 117 19.13 11.42 -19.33
N GLU A 118 20.03 11.79 -18.45
CA GLU A 118 21.46 11.45 -18.45
C GLU A 118 21.92 11.41 -16.97
N PRO A 119 23.08 10.80 -16.67
CA PRO A 119 23.59 10.76 -15.30
C PRO A 119 23.75 12.15 -14.68
N GLY A 120 23.30 12.33 -13.44
CA GLY A 120 23.59 13.50 -12.61
C GLY A 120 22.43 14.02 -11.77
N ALA A 121 22.73 15.05 -10.97
CA ALA A 121 21.78 15.65 -10.03
C ALA A 121 21.02 16.87 -10.59
N GLY A 122 21.28 17.25 -11.85
CA GLY A 122 20.62 18.37 -12.54
C GLY A 122 19.13 18.12 -12.76
N ASP A 123 18.38 19.16 -13.12
CA ASP A 123 16.97 19.03 -13.49
C ASP A 123 16.84 18.22 -14.79
N GLY A 124 16.07 17.14 -14.74
CA GLY A 124 15.92 16.22 -15.87
C GLY A 124 17.03 15.17 -16.02
N ASN A 125 18.09 15.26 -15.21
CA ASN A 125 19.12 14.22 -15.08
C ASN A 125 18.74 13.26 -13.95
N PHE A 126 19.26 12.04 -13.97
CA PHE A 126 18.93 11.00 -13.00
C PHE A 126 20.17 10.38 -12.36
N ASP A 127 19.96 9.81 -11.18
CA ASP A 127 20.88 8.90 -10.50
C ASP A 127 20.05 7.68 -10.05
N GLU A 128 20.22 6.56 -10.74
CA GLU A 128 19.46 5.31 -10.56
C GLU A 128 17.92 5.51 -10.57
N PRO A 129 17.30 6.02 -11.65
CA PRO A 129 15.84 6.17 -11.70
C PRO A 129 15.15 4.81 -11.54
N SER A 130 14.15 4.72 -10.66
CA SER A 130 13.50 3.47 -10.29
C SER A 130 12.02 3.45 -10.71
N GLY A 131 11.07 3.83 -9.85
CA GLY A 131 9.64 3.79 -10.17
C GLY A 131 9.19 4.89 -11.14
N ILE A 132 8.17 4.56 -11.93
CA ILE A 132 7.49 5.49 -12.84
C ILE A 132 5.98 5.45 -12.58
N ALA A 133 5.33 6.61 -12.55
CA ALA A 133 3.88 6.74 -12.64
C ALA A 133 3.49 7.76 -13.71
N ILE A 134 2.29 7.63 -14.26
CA ILE A 134 1.77 8.52 -15.31
C ILE A 134 0.37 8.98 -14.91
N ASP A 135 0.13 10.29 -14.88
CA ASP A 135 -1.20 10.82 -14.56
C ASP A 135 -2.13 10.80 -15.79
N SER A 136 -3.43 11.05 -15.60
CA SER A 136 -4.41 11.09 -16.69
C SER A 136 -4.14 12.19 -17.73
N ALA A 137 -3.38 13.22 -17.37
CA ALA A 137 -2.95 14.28 -18.28
C ALA A 137 -1.69 13.89 -19.08
N GLY A 138 -1.09 12.73 -18.79
CA GLY A 138 0.08 12.19 -19.49
C GLY A 138 1.43 12.72 -18.97
N TYR A 139 1.46 13.39 -17.82
CA TYR A 139 2.73 13.72 -17.17
C TYR A 139 3.36 12.46 -16.58
N VAL A 140 4.68 12.37 -16.70
CA VAL A 140 5.49 11.25 -16.23
C VAL A 140 6.18 11.64 -14.94
N TYR A 141 6.04 10.82 -13.90
CA TYR A 141 6.63 11.00 -12.59
C TYR A 141 7.66 9.90 -12.39
N VAL A 142 8.87 10.27 -11.97
CA VAL A 142 10.00 9.34 -11.84
C VAL A 142 10.57 9.47 -10.44
N ALA A 143 10.76 8.33 -9.78
CA ALA A 143 11.54 8.25 -8.56
C ALA A 143 13.02 8.24 -8.96
N ASP A 144 13.70 9.32 -8.64
CA ASP A 144 15.14 9.49 -8.87
C ASP A 144 15.86 9.04 -7.60
N LYS A 145 16.04 7.71 -7.50
CA LYS A 145 16.35 6.97 -6.26
C LYS A 145 17.63 7.46 -5.60
N GLY A 146 18.71 7.57 -6.37
CA GLY A 146 20.03 8.00 -5.91
C GLY A 146 20.02 9.46 -5.45
N ASN A 147 19.30 10.32 -6.15
CA ASN A 147 19.12 11.72 -5.77
C ASN A 147 18.05 11.96 -4.69
N CYS A 148 17.37 10.90 -4.20
CA CYS A 148 16.35 10.95 -3.14
C CYS A 148 15.23 11.97 -3.42
N ARG A 149 14.73 12.01 -4.66
CA ARG A 149 13.72 12.97 -5.11
C ARG A 149 12.74 12.36 -6.11
N ILE A 150 11.63 13.03 -6.32
CA ILE A 150 10.69 12.76 -7.40
C ILE A 150 10.81 13.86 -8.45
N GLN A 151 10.81 13.48 -9.72
CA GLN A 151 10.82 14.41 -10.85
C GLN A 151 9.56 14.21 -11.72
N LYS A 152 8.95 15.32 -12.14
CA LYS A 152 7.78 15.37 -13.03
C LYS A 152 8.21 15.88 -14.40
N PHE A 153 7.72 15.22 -15.44
CA PHE A 153 8.02 15.50 -16.84
C PHE A 153 6.73 15.56 -17.65
N THR A 154 6.75 16.32 -18.75
CA THR A 154 5.73 16.19 -19.80
C THR A 154 5.77 14.80 -20.45
N SER A 155 4.73 14.45 -21.20
CA SER A 155 4.70 13.22 -22.02
C SER A 155 5.87 13.12 -23.00
N GLU A 156 6.50 14.26 -23.31
CA GLU A 156 7.64 14.40 -24.22
C GLU A 156 8.98 14.57 -23.51
N GLY A 157 9.06 14.20 -22.23
CA GLY A 157 10.31 14.13 -21.49
C GLY A 157 10.92 15.49 -21.12
N GLN A 158 10.17 16.59 -21.29
CA GLN A 158 10.61 17.90 -20.80
C GLN A 158 10.39 17.96 -19.29
N PHE A 159 11.44 18.34 -18.55
CA PHE A 159 11.37 18.57 -17.10
C PHE A 159 10.32 19.64 -16.77
N VAL A 160 9.53 19.38 -15.73
CA VAL A 160 8.51 20.31 -15.23
C VAL A 160 8.90 20.80 -13.84
N LYS A 161 9.12 19.88 -12.90
CA LYS A 161 9.51 20.20 -11.52
C LYS A 161 10.05 18.97 -10.80
N ARG A 162 10.66 19.21 -9.64
CA ARG A 162 11.07 18.18 -8.68
C ARG A 162 10.73 18.56 -7.25
N TRP A 163 10.64 17.56 -6.40
CA TRP A 163 10.57 17.71 -4.95
C TRP A 163 11.20 16.51 -4.27
N GLY A 164 11.61 16.69 -3.02
CA GLY A 164 12.36 15.67 -2.30
C GLY A 164 13.82 16.04 -2.11
N GLU A 165 14.34 15.52 -1.01
CA GLU A 165 15.74 15.53 -0.62
C GLU A 165 15.98 14.34 0.31
N PHE A 166 17.24 13.99 0.54
CA PHE A 166 17.57 12.91 1.47
C PHE A 166 17.10 13.22 2.90
N GLY A 167 16.38 12.29 3.52
CA GLY A 167 15.99 12.40 4.92
C GLY A 167 14.80 11.51 5.30
N SER A 168 14.25 11.77 6.48
CA SER A 168 13.12 11.02 7.07
C SER A 168 11.95 11.92 7.48
N GLY A 169 12.06 13.24 7.29
CA GLY A 169 10.96 14.19 7.46
C GLY A 169 9.89 14.05 6.37
N ASP A 170 8.80 14.80 6.49
CA ASP A 170 7.81 14.89 5.42
C ASP A 170 8.44 15.50 4.18
N ARG A 171 8.08 14.99 3.00
CA ARG A 171 8.67 15.38 1.70
C ARG A 171 10.15 15.02 1.55
N GLN A 172 10.79 14.40 2.54
CA GLN A 172 12.14 13.85 2.40
C GLN A 172 12.05 12.36 2.12
N PHE A 173 13.01 11.83 1.37
CA PHE A 173 13.03 10.43 0.96
C PHE A 173 14.36 9.78 1.29
N ALA A 174 14.34 8.46 1.44
CA ALA A 174 15.52 7.63 1.47
C ALA A 174 15.25 6.39 0.60
N TYR A 175 15.86 6.38 -0.60
CA TYR A 175 15.58 5.42 -1.66
C TYR A 175 14.09 5.36 -2.05
N PRO A 176 13.52 6.44 -2.63
CA PRO A 176 12.20 6.34 -3.24
C PRO A 176 12.24 5.30 -4.36
N ASN A 177 11.27 4.39 -4.37
CA ASN A 177 11.21 3.28 -5.32
C ASN A 177 9.93 3.34 -6.15
N GLY A 178 8.92 2.53 -5.85
CA GLY A 178 7.67 2.51 -6.59
C GLY A 178 6.84 3.79 -6.47
N LEU A 179 6.20 4.14 -7.59
CA LEU A 179 5.27 5.25 -7.72
C LEU A 179 3.95 4.73 -8.27
N TRP A 180 2.83 5.19 -7.73
CA TRP A 180 1.50 4.92 -8.32
C TRP A 180 0.52 6.03 -7.98
N PHE A 181 -0.50 6.17 -8.81
CA PHE A 181 -1.62 7.07 -8.51
C PHE A 181 -2.71 6.31 -7.75
N GLY A 182 -3.27 6.97 -6.74
CA GLY A 182 -4.43 6.49 -6.01
C GLY A 182 -5.62 7.44 -6.13
N GLU A 183 -6.40 7.54 -5.06
CA GLU A 183 -7.61 8.35 -5.01
C GLU A 183 -7.31 9.82 -5.34
N ASN A 184 -8.20 10.46 -6.12
CA ASN A 184 -8.06 11.84 -6.59
C ASN A 184 -6.79 12.13 -7.40
N GLU A 185 -6.19 11.11 -8.02
CA GLU A 185 -4.87 11.20 -8.69
C GLU A 185 -3.77 11.75 -7.77
N ASN A 186 -3.83 11.40 -6.49
CA ASN A 186 -2.72 11.64 -5.59
C ASN A 186 -1.59 10.66 -5.90
N LEU A 187 -0.36 11.14 -5.90
CA LEU A 187 0.83 10.33 -6.11
C LEU A 187 1.27 9.69 -4.80
N TYR A 188 1.34 8.37 -4.80
CA TYR A 188 1.87 7.57 -3.72
C TYR A 188 3.31 7.18 -4.03
N VAL A 189 4.17 7.33 -3.04
CA VAL A 189 5.62 7.11 -3.14
C VAL A 189 6.04 6.10 -2.09
N ALA A 190 6.59 4.96 -2.53
CA ALA A 190 7.27 4.03 -1.64
C ALA A 190 8.62 4.61 -1.23
N ASP A 191 8.72 5.05 0.03
CA ASP A 191 9.94 5.59 0.63
C ASP A 191 10.69 4.44 1.33
N SER A 192 11.35 3.62 0.51
CA SER A 192 11.68 2.23 0.85
C SER A 192 12.56 2.08 2.08
N LYS A 193 13.58 2.93 2.26
CA LYS A 193 14.47 2.84 3.43
C LYS A 193 13.83 3.36 4.71
N ASN A 194 12.85 4.26 4.58
CA ASN A 194 12.10 4.78 5.73
C ASN A 194 10.92 3.87 6.12
N GLY A 195 10.66 2.79 5.37
CA GLY A 195 9.61 1.81 5.69
C GLY A 195 8.20 2.40 5.67
N ARG A 196 7.93 3.35 4.77
CA ARG A 196 6.67 4.10 4.73
C ARG A 196 6.23 4.42 3.30
N ILE A 197 4.97 4.79 3.16
CA ILE A 197 4.42 5.39 1.95
C ILE A 197 4.14 6.87 2.24
N GLN A 198 4.52 7.75 1.32
CA GLN A 198 4.16 9.18 1.34
C GLN A 198 3.21 9.51 0.19
N VAL A 199 2.23 10.37 0.45
CA VAL A 199 1.19 10.77 -0.50
C VAL A 199 1.33 12.25 -0.82
N PHE A 200 1.24 12.57 -2.10
CA PHE A 200 1.36 13.92 -2.62
C PHE A 200 0.23 14.23 -3.58
N THR A 201 -0.05 15.53 -3.76
CA THR A 201 -0.79 15.98 -4.94
C THR A 201 0.04 15.70 -6.20
N LYS A 202 -0.58 15.74 -7.38
CA LYS A 202 0.14 15.70 -8.67
C LYS A 202 1.15 16.84 -8.87
N ASP A 203 1.10 17.87 -8.03
CA ASP A 203 2.03 18.98 -8.05
C ASP A 203 3.06 18.90 -6.90
N GLY A 204 3.13 17.78 -6.18
CA GLY A 204 4.19 17.53 -5.20
C GLY A 204 4.00 18.18 -3.84
N ASP A 205 2.77 18.63 -3.52
CA ASP A 205 2.40 19.05 -2.19
C ASP A 205 2.13 17.82 -1.32
N PHE A 206 2.68 17.77 -0.12
CA PHE A 206 2.49 16.66 0.80
C PHE A 206 1.05 16.61 1.32
N ILE A 207 0.46 15.43 1.33
CA ILE A 207 -0.89 15.17 1.82
C ILE A 207 -0.81 14.39 3.13
N SER A 208 -0.17 13.22 3.10
CA SER A 208 -0.09 12.33 4.26
C SER A 208 1.03 11.31 4.10
N LYS A 209 1.25 10.53 5.15
CA LYS A 209 2.13 9.36 5.14
C LYS A 209 1.58 8.30 6.07
N TRP A 210 1.94 7.05 5.82
CA TRP A 210 1.72 5.97 6.78
C TRP A 210 2.81 4.91 6.66
N GLY A 211 2.91 4.08 7.69
CA GLY A 211 3.97 3.08 7.80
C GLY A 211 5.19 3.58 8.55
N THR A 212 5.91 2.61 9.11
CA THR A 212 7.21 2.76 9.78
C THR A 212 8.03 1.50 9.55
N GLN A 213 9.35 1.58 9.70
CA GLN A 213 10.21 0.41 9.56
C GLN A 213 9.82 -0.72 10.52
N GLY A 214 9.59 -1.94 10.00
CA GLY A 214 9.35 -3.12 10.83
C GLY A 214 8.60 -4.25 10.11
N GLY A 215 8.17 -5.24 10.89
CA GLY A 215 7.52 -6.47 10.41
C GLY A 215 6.08 -6.64 10.87
N ASN A 216 5.59 -5.81 11.78
CA ASN A 216 4.20 -5.90 12.26
C ASN A 216 3.20 -5.38 11.20
N PRO A 217 1.90 -5.70 11.32
CA PRO A 217 0.87 -5.06 10.49
C PRO A 217 0.99 -3.53 10.57
N GLY A 218 0.92 -2.85 9.42
CA GLY A 218 1.09 -1.41 9.34
C GLY A 218 2.55 -0.94 9.29
N GLN A 219 3.51 -1.73 9.73
CA GLN A 219 4.94 -1.49 9.52
C GLN A 219 5.38 -2.05 8.17
N MET A 220 6.42 -1.49 7.56
CA MET A 220 6.96 -1.97 6.29
C MET A 220 8.47 -2.09 6.34
N SER A 221 9.02 -3.03 5.58
CA SER A 221 10.45 -3.15 5.34
C SER A 221 10.70 -3.20 3.83
N SER A 222 11.34 -2.15 3.32
CA SER A 222 11.57 -1.96 1.87
C SER A 222 10.29 -2.12 1.04
N PRO A 223 9.25 -1.29 1.25
CA PRO A 223 8.11 -1.24 0.34
C PRO A 223 8.64 -0.95 -1.07
N ALA A 224 8.29 -1.81 -2.02
CA ALA A 224 8.85 -1.78 -3.37
C ALA A 224 7.91 -1.09 -4.35
N SER A 225 6.64 -1.48 -4.35
CA SER A 225 5.60 -0.91 -5.23
C SER A 225 4.23 -1.09 -4.60
N GLY A 226 3.24 -0.38 -5.12
CA GLY A 226 1.86 -0.52 -4.72
C GLY A 226 0.89 -0.29 -5.86
N ALA A 227 -0.37 -0.64 -5.61
CA ALA A 227 -1.49 -0.40 -6.51
C ALA A 227 -2.75 -0.14 -5.70
N MET A 228 -3.66 0.68 -6.24
CA MET A 228 -4.99 0.85 -5.67
C MET A 228 -5.99 0.02 -6.47
N GLY A 229 -6.74 -0.85 -5.79
CA GLY A 229 -7.83 -1.59 -6.40
C GLY A 229 -9.09 -0.72 -6.57
N GLU A 230 -10.00 -1.16 -7.44
CA GLU A 230 -11.31 -0.48 -7.66
C GLU A 230 -12.18 -0.44 -6.39
N ASN A 231 -11.92 -1.33 -5.44
CA ASN A 231 -12.54 -1.37 -4.12
C ASN A 231 -11.99 -0.30 -3.15
N GLY A 232 -11.04 0.53 -3.58
CA GLY A 232 -10.38 1.54 -2.75
C GLY A 232 -9.33 0.98 -1.78
N LEU A 233 -9.02 -0.31 -1.85
CA LEU A 233 -7.92 -0.91 -1.09
C LEU A 233 -6.58 -0.60 -1.76
N ILE A 234 -5.56 -0.39 -0.94
CA ILE A 234 -4.19 -0.14 -1.37
C ILE A 234 -3.36 -1.38 -1.06
N TYR A 235 -2.78 -1.98 -2.09
CA TYR A 235 -1.90 -3.14 -1.99
C TYR A 235 -0.46 -2.65 -2.06
N VAL A 236 0.37 -3.00 -1.08
CA VAL A 236 1.80 -2.64 -1.05
C VAL A 236 2.63 -3.90 -0.98
N ALA A 237 3.49 -4.10 -1.97
CA ALA A 237 4.44 -5.20 -2.01
C ALA A 237 5.73 -4.82 -1.28
N GLU A 238 6.25 -5.73 -0.45
CA GLU A 238 7.47 -5.54 0.33
C GLU A 238 8.53 -6.56 -0.07
N SER A 239 9.73 -6.08 -0.42
CA SER A 239 10.80 -6.95 -0.93
C SER A 239 11.54 -7.73 0.16
N THR A 240 11.48 -7.29 1.42
CA THR A 240 12.20 -7.96 2.53
C THR A 240 11.30 -8.74 3.49
N ASN A 241 10.05 -8.30 3.68
CA ASN A 241 9.07 -9.04 4.49
C ASN A 241 8.34 -10.15 3.70
N ASN A 242 8.65 -10.33 2.41
CA ASN A 242 8.06 -11.37 1.54
C ASN A 242 6.52 -11.38 1.57
N ARG A 243 5.90 -10.20 1.60
CA ARG A 243 4.45 -10.07 1.74
C ARG A 243 3.89 -8.94 0.89
N ILE A 244 2.59 -9.02 0.66
CA ILE A 244 1.77 -7.90 0.22
C ILE A 244 0.88 -7.53 1.40
N GLN A 245 0.93 -6.27 1.83
CA GLN A 245 -0.02 -5.74 2.79
C GLN A 245 -1.17 -5.03 2.07
N VAL A 246 -2.37 -5.19 2.62
CA VAL A 246 -3.58 -4.54 2.12
C VAL A 246 -4.01 -3.49 3.13
N PHE A 247 -4.10 -2.25 2.68
CA PHE A 247 -4.51 -1.10 3.47
C PHE A 247 -5.85 -0.59 2.98
N LYS A 248 -6.64 -0.08 3.92
CA LYS A 248 -7.83 0.70 3.62
C LYS A 248 -7.57 2.11 4.13
N LYS A 249 -7.91 3.12 3.34
CA LYS A 249 -7.95 4.49 3.85
C LYS A 249 -8.95 4.52 5.00
N ASN A 250 -8.46 4.79 6.20
CA ASN A 250 -9.36 4.99 7.33
C ASN A 250 -10.01 6.35 7.13
N VAL A 251 -11.32 6.37 6.91
CA VAL A 251 -12.11 7.60 6.86
C VAL A 251 -12.38 7.96 8.32
N VAL A 252 -11.37 8.50 9.00
CA VAL A 252 -11.47 9.01 10.38
C VAL A 252 -12.36 10.28 10.43
N GLU A 253 -12.95 10.69 9.30
CA GLU A 253 -13.90 11.80 9.24
C GLU A 253 -15.32 11.42 9.69
N SER A 254 -15.67 10.13 9.80
CA SER A 254 -16.96 9.75 10.39
C SER A 254 -16.85 9.64 11.91
N ASN A 255 -17.71 10.35 12.64
CA ASN A 255 -17.85 10.24 14.10
C ASN A 255 -18.51 8.90 14.47
N ASN A 256 -17.86 7.79 14.13
CA ASN A 256 -18.33 6.46 14.45
C ASN A 256 -17.99 6.17 15.91
N LYS A 257 -19.00 5.72 16.66
CA LYS A 257 -18.85 5.39 18.07
C LYS A 257 -19.22 3.94 18.29
N ALA A 258 -18.60 3.33 19.29
CA ALA A 258 -18.92 1.98 19.73
C ALA A 258 -19.22 1.97 21.22
N ILE A 259 -20.15 1.12 21.63
CA ILE A 259 -20.42 0.83 23.04
C ILE A 259 -20.19 -0.67 23.25
N ILE A 260 -19.37 -1.01 24.24
CA ILE A 260 -19.15 -2.39 24.67
C ILE A 260 -19.75 -2.54 26.06
N VAL A 261 -20.53 -3.60 26.27
CA VAL A 261 -21.12 -3.94 27.56
C VAL A 261 -20.68 -5.33 27.95
N ALA A 262 -19.90 -5.43 29.03
CA ALA A 262 -19.64 -6.67 29.76
C ALA A 262 -20.65 -6.77 30.92
N GLY A 263 -21.82 -7.33 30.63
CA GLY A 263 -22.93 -7.48 31.57
C GLY A 263 -22.78 -8.66 32.53
N GLY A 264 -23.73 -8.82 33.45
CA GLY A 264 -23.81 -10.00 34.33
C GLY A 264 -22.94 -9.93 35.60
N GLY A 265 -21.84 -9.19 35.60
CA GLY A 265 -21.03 -8.82 36.77
C GLY A 265 -20.39 -9.98 37.56
N PRO A 266 -19.31 -9.74 38.32
CA PRO A 266 -18.78 -10.74 39.25
C PRO A 266 -19.69 -10.85 40.48
N PHE A 267 -20.29 -12.01 40.71
CA PHE A 267 -21.02 -12.30 41.95
C PHE A 267 -20.80 -13.75 42.41
N ALA A 268 -21.08 -14.01 43.68
CA ALA A 268 -20.88 -15.34 44.27
C ALA A 268 -21.73 -16.39 43.52
N GLY A 269 -21.05 -17.37 42.89
CA GLY A 269 -21.69 -18.41 42.08
C GLY A 269 -21.68 -18.15 40.58
N ASN A 270 -21.23 -16.98 40.12
CA ASN A 270 -21.00 -16.71 38.71
C ASN A 270 -19.66 -17.31 38.24
N ASN A 271 -19.73 -18.40 37.47
CA ASN A 271 -18.54 -19.05 36.90
C ASN A 271 -18.29 -18.65 35.42
N LEU A 272 -19.04 -17.68 34.89
CA LEU A 272 -18.98 -17.23 33.50
C LEU A 272 -18.44 -15.79 33.36
N TRP A 273 -18.18 -15.10 34.47
CA TRP A 273 -17.68 -13.72 34.48
C TRP A 273 -16.39 -13.56 33.66
N ASP A 274 -15.38 -14.38 33.93
CA ASP A 274 -14.09 -14.30 33.23
C ASP A 274 -14.26 -14.46 31.71
N ALA A 275 -15.13 -15.37 31.28
CA ALA A 275 -15.41 -15.58 29.86
C ALA A 275 -16.13 -14.37 29.24
N THR A 276 -17.06 -13.77 29.96
CA THR A 276 -17.80 -12.57 29.54
C THR A 276 -16.85 -11.39 29.37
N GLN A 277 -16.00 -11.14 30.37
CA GLN A 277 -14.98 -10.07 30.32
C GLN A 277 -13.98 -10.31 29.18
N MET A 278 -13.52 -11.55 28.99
CA MET A 278 -12.63 -11.90 27.87
C MET A 278 -13.26 -11.62 26.50
N SER A 279 -14.54 -11.97 26.32
CA SER A 279 -15.26 -11.71 25.07
C SER A 279 -15.47 -10.22 24.80
N ALA A 280 -15.76 -9.42 25.84
CA ALA A 280 -15.86 -7.97 25.71
C ALA A 280 -14.50 -7.31 25.40
N ASN A 281 -13.42 -7.76 26.05
CA ASN A 281 -12.05 -7.31 25.74
C ASN A 281 -11.64 -7.66 24.30
N PHE A 282 -12.11 -8.80 23.78
CA PHE A 282 -11.89 -9.15 22.38
C PHE A 282 -12.64 -8.19 21.43
N ALA A 283 -13.87 -7.78 21.77
CA ALA A 283 -14.60 -6.78 20.99
C ALA A 283 -13.86 -5.43 20.94
N TYR A 284 -13.28 -4.97 22.06
CA TYR A 284 -12.45 -3.77 22.10
C TYR A 284 -11.28 -3.87 21.12
N ARG A 285 -10.52 -4.98 21.17
CA ARG A 285 -9.38 -5.19 20.25
C ARG A 285 -9.80 -5.27 18.78
N ALA A 286 -10.96 -5.85 18.50
CA ALA A 286 -11.50 -5.89 17.15
C ALA A 286 -11.88 -4.50 16.65
N LEU A 287 -12.47 -3.66 17.51
CA LEU A 287 -12.82 -2.27 17.19
C LEU A 287 -11.57 -1.40 17.01
N THR A 288 -10.56 -1.53 17.86
CA THR A 288 -9.29 -0.80 17.68
C THR A 288 -8.59 -1.20 16.39
N PHE A 289 -8.63 -2.48 16.02
CA PHE A 289 -8.16 -2.94 14.70
C PHE A 289 -8.95 -2.35 13.53
N GLN A 290 -10.25 -2.08 13.71
CA GLN A 290 -11.10 -1.39 12.73
C GLN A 290 -10.89 0.13 12.71
N GLY A 291 -10.03 0.67 13.58
CA GLY A 291 -9.68 2.09 13.60
C GLY A 291 -10.46 2.93 14.62
N PHE A 292 -11.21 2.31 15.52
CA PHE A 292 -11.75 3.01 16.69
C PHE A 292 -10.61 3.33 17.67
N THR A 293 -10.68 4.50 18.26
CA THR A 293 -9.81 4.97 19.36
C THR A 293 -10.52 4.81 20.70
N LYS A 294 -9.79 4.93 21.82
CA LYS A 294 -10.42 4.91 23.15
C LYS A 294 -11.47 6.01 23.32
N GLU A 295 -11.26 7.17 22.71
CA GLU A 295 -12.23 8.28 22.74
C GLU A 295 -13.53 7.99 21.97
N SER A 296 -13.51 6.98 21.09
CA SER A 296 -14.65 6.55 20.28
C SER A 296 -15.27 5.22 20.72
N ILE A 297 -14.79 4.63 21.83
CA ILE A 297 -15.33 3.41 22.43
C ILE A 297 -15.78 3.75 23.85
N TYR A 298 -17.03 3.47 24.18
CA TYR A 298 -17.56 3.56 25.54
C TYR A 298 -17.63 2.15 26.13
N TYR A 299 -16.81 1.86 27.13
CA TYR A 299 -16.67 0.53 27.71
C TYR A 299 -17.38 0.44 29.06
N LEU A 300 -18.37 -0.43 29.14
CA LEU A 300 -19.17 -0.68 30.33
C LEU A 300 -18.81 -2.02 30.97
N THR A 301 -18.25 -2.02 32.18
CA THR A 301 -17.94 -3.23 32.97
C THR A 301 -17.85 -2.91 34.46
N SER A 302 -17.95 -3.94 35.29
CA SER A 302 -17.66 -3.88 36.73
C SER A 302 -16.17 -4.12 37.07
N ASP A 303 -15.32 -4.44 36.09
CA ASP A 303 -13.87 -4.57 36.28
C ASP A 303 -13.17 -3.24 35.95
N THR A 304 -12.89 -2.42 36.96
CA THR A 304 -12.35 -1.05 36.77
C THR A 304 -10.83 -0.99 36.63
N ASP A 305 -10.12 -2.12 36.78
CA ASP A 305 -8.65 -2.14 36.79
C ASP A 305 -8.06 -2.47 35.41
N LEU A 306 -8.86 -2.35 34.35
CA LEU A 306 -8.47 -2.73 32.99
C LEU A 306 -7.62 -1.64 32.30
N ASP A 307 -6.46 -2.07 31.81
CA ASP A 307 -5.60 -1.38 30.84
C ASP A 307 -5.69 -2.16 29.50
N LEU A 308 -6.67 -1.79 28.68
CA LEU A 308 -6.98 -2.42 27.40
C LEU A 308 -6.09 -1.89 26.26
N ASP A 309 -5.63 -0.65 26.34
CA ASP A 309 -4.74 -0.03 25.34
C ASP A 309 -3.23 -0.28 25.62
N SER A 310 -2.90 -0.88 26.78
CA SER A 310 -1.55 -1.20 27.24
C SER A 310 -0.66 0.04 27.44
N ASN A 311 -1.25 1.17 27.82
CA ASN A 311 -0.54 2.41 28.13
C ASN A 311 0.06 2.43 29.56
N GLY A 312 -0.27 1.44 30.40
CA GLY A 312 0.17 1.33 31.78
C GLY A 312 -0.75 2.00 32.80
N GLU A 313 -1.90 2.52 32.38
CA GLU A 313 -2.94 3.17 33.18
C GLU A 313 -4.28 2.42 33.02
N ALA A 314 -5.02 2.27 34.11
CA ALA A 314 -6.35 1.66 34.08
C ALA A 314 -7.42 2.73 33.80
N ASP A 315 -7.44 3.28 32.60
CA ASP A 315 -8.33 4.39 32.18
C ASP A 315 -9.31 4.02 31.06
N ASP A 316 -9.42 2.74 30.71
CA ASP A 316 -10.24 2.25 29.59
C ASP A 316 -11.71 1.93 29.93
N VAL A 317 -12.14 2.14 31.18
CA VAL A 317 -13.50 1.82 31.66
C VAL A 317 -14.29 3.08 31.94
N ASP A 318 -15.40 3.27 31.24
CA ASP A 318 -16.21 4.49 31.34
C ASP A 318 -17.24 4.44 32.47
N ALA A 319 -17.89 3.30 32.69
CA ALA A 319 -18.85 3.12 33.77
C ALA A 319 -19.22 1.64 34.03
N ASP A 320 -19.94 1.38 35.13
CA ASP A 320 -20.53 0.08 35.41
C ASP A 320 -21.55 -0.36 34.35
N ALA A 321 -21.58 -1.66 34.05
CA ALA A 321 -22.55 -2.28 33.15
C ALA A 321 -23.94 -2.36 33.78
N ASN A 322 -24.76 -1.33 33.57
CA ASN A 322 -26.18 -1.31 33.95
C ASN A 322 -27.04 -0.53 32.93
N ASN A 323 -28.36 -0.71 33.00
CA ASN A 323 -29.31 -0.10 32.07
C ASN A 323 -29.26 1.44 32.05
N ALA A 324 -29.01 2.09 33.19
CA ALA A 324 -28.95 3.54 33.26
C ALA A 324 -27.71 4.09 32.55
N ASN A 325 -26.55 3.45 32.76
CA ASN A 325 -25.30 3.83 32.11
C ASN A 325 -25.33 3.52 30.61
N LEU A 326 -25.90 2.38 30.20
CA LEU A 326 -26.10 2.08 28.78
C LEU A 326 -27.04 3.09 28.12
N GLN A 327 -28.15 3.44 28.77
CA GLN A 327 -29.05 4.48 28.27
C GLN A 327 -28.32 5.82 28.12
N ASN A 328 -27.52 6.22 29.11
CA ASN A 328 -26.75 7.45 29.06
C ASN A 328 -25.69 7.43 27.94
N ALA A 329 -25.00 6.30 27.76
CA ALA A 329 -24.01 6.12 26.69
C ALA A 329 -24.65 6.28 25.31
N ILE A 330 -25.82 5.65 25.08
CA ILE A 330 -26.54 5.73 23.81
C ILE A 330 -27.11 7.15 23.57
N THR A 331 -27.75 7.74 24.58
CA THR A 331 -28.54 8.96 24.39
C THR A 331 -27.74 10.25 24.51
N ASN A 332 -26.64 10.25 25.26
CA ASN A 332 -25.84 11.45 25.50
C ASN A 332 -24.45 11.32 24.87
N TRP A 333 -23.66 10.31 25.25
CA TRP A 333 -22.28 10.18 24.76
C TRP A 333 -22.22 9.89 23.24
N ALA A 334 -23.11 9.04 22.73
CA ALA A 334 -23.21 8.71 21.31
C ALA A 334 -24.21 9.57 20.53
N SER A 335 -24.69 10.69 21.10
CA SER A 335 -25.75 11.52 20.49
C SER A 335 -25.37 12.15 19.15
N ASP A 336 -24.08 12.35 18.93
CA ASP A 336 -23.43 12.91 17.74
C ASP A 336 -22.85 11.82 16.83
N ALA A 337 -23.06 10.53 17.14
CA ALA A 337 -22.50 9.44 16.35
C ALA A 337 -23.17 9.35 14.96
N GLU A 338 -22.37 9.29 13.91
CA GLU A 338 -22.87 9.05 12.54
C GLU A 338 -23.27 7.59 12.34
N SER A 339 -22.53 6.68 12.98
CA SER A 339 -22.84 5.26 13.11
C SER A 339 -22.49 4.79 14.51
N LEU A 340 -23.37 3.98 15.08
CA LEU A 340 -23.21 3.41 16.42
C LEU A 340 -23.21 1.89 16.34
N VAL A 341 -22.15 1.26 16.84
CA VAL A 341 -22.08 -0.20 17.03
C VAL A 341 -22.22 -0.50 18.51
N ILE A 342 -23.07 -1.47 18.87
CA ILE A 342 -23.26 -1.87 20.27
C ILE A 342 -22.94 -3.36 20.39
N TYR A 343 -21.95 -3.69 21.22
CA TYR A 343 -21.59 -5.04 21.59
C TYR A 343 -22.14 -5.34 22.99
N LEU A 344 -23.17 -6.19 23.06
CA LEU A 344 -23.71 -6.69 24.32
C LEU A 344 -23.15 -8.08 24.59
N VAL A 345 -22.33 -8.21 25.62
CA VAL A 345 -21.72 -9.46 26.05
C VAL A 345 -22.23 -9.76 27.45
N ASP A 346 -23.09 -10.75 27.58
CA ASP A 346 -23.70 -11.17 28.84
C ASP A 346 -24.02 -12.67 28.78
N HIS A 347 -24.10 -13.30 29.94
CA HIS A 347 -24.55 -14.68 30.13
C HIS A 347 -25.98 -14.78 30.71
N GLY A 348 -26.68 -13.66 30.92
CA GLY A 348 -28.09 -13.61 31.31
C GLY A 348 -28.35 -13.93 32.79
N GLY A 349 -27.75 -13.17 33.71
CA GLY A 349 -27.90 -13.36 35.16
C GLY A 349 -29.30 -13.04 35.72
N ASP A 350 -29.61 -13.54 36.92
CA ASP A 350 -30.90 -13.31 37.60
C ASP A 350 -31.19 -11.80 37.77
N GLY A 351 -32.24 -11.32 37.09
CA GLY A 351 -32.71 -9.94 37.18
C GLY A 351 -32.20 -8.98 36.09
N THR A 352 -31.64 -9.49 34.99
CA THR A 352 -31.28 -8.72 33.79
C THR A 352 -32.45 -8.53 32.82
#